data_AF-A0A800F712-F1
#
_entry.id   AF-A0A800F712-F1
#
_cell.length_a   1.000
_cell.length_b   1.000
_cell.length_c   1.000
_cell.angle_alpha   90.00
_cell.angle_beta   90.00
_cell.angle_gamma   90.00
#
_symmetry.space_group_name_H-M   'P 1'
#
loop_
_entity.id
_entity.type
_entity.pdbx_description
1 polymer ?
#
loop_
_entity_poly.entity_id
_entity_poly.type
_entity_poly.pdbx_seq_one_letter_code
_entity_poly.pdbx_strand_id
1 'polypeptide(L)'
;MKTDQKQLSAGRALLLPTAFAAGLIIVGVLRSEPAITRAMIAAAGVLLLWVVALFARAKSTSSEFGLSVVARKPHYVQCTAQLILYAYWGYHVPSIRAFYPLIFAQLVFAYGFSSLLAWSRRHDFELGFGPFPIILSINLFLLFRPEWFHWQFVIIALGYLAKEFIRWEKGGRSAHIFNPSSFPLAVFSLVLILTGTTDTTLGIEIATTLFNPPHMHVLIFLVALPGMLLFGVTTMTLAAAVTTYMFGLAYFAATGTYLFFDSYIPIAVFVGMTLLVTDPSTAPRTESGRVIYGVLYGMATIALFGVLRLMDAPTFYDKLLPVPILNLLIQMIDRSVTTGPLKTLSLERVGTALSATQRRVASVGLWGVIFIAFAAADGVGDEHRGQWVPFWQTTCAQGSDRACDYLAVQQQNLCERGAGWSCNELGILL
;
A
#
# COMPACT_ATOMS: atom_id res chain seq x y z
N MET A 1 -0.19 19.56 -15.17
CA MET A 1 0.59 20.59 -15.89
C MET A 1 1.94 19.97 -16.24
N LYS A 2 2.34 20.00 -17.51
CA LYS A 2 3.66 19.55 -17.98
C LYS A 2 4.35 20.79 -18.54
N THR A 3 5.54 21.11 -18.04
CA THR A 3 6.37 22.18 -18.60
C THR A 3 6.94 21.74 -19.95
N ASP A 4 7.43 22.70 -20.72
CA ASP A 4 8.22 22.39 -21.92
C ASP A 4 9.41 21.49 -21.57
N GLN A 5 9.70 20.57 -22.48
CA GLN A 5 10.79 19.61 -22.31
C GLN A 5 12.12 20.34 -22.56
N LYS A 6 12.97 20.36 -21.54
CA LYS A 6 14.32 20.92 -21.63
C LYS A 6 15.30 19.83 -22.06
N GLN A 7 15.99 20.04 -23.16
CA GLN A 7 17.12 19.18 -23.55
C GLN A 7 18.37 19.58 -22.75
N LEU A 8 19.03 18.57 -22.19
CA LEU A 8 20.23 18.72 -21.37
C LEU A 8 21.36 17.90 -21.97
N SER A 9 22.56 18.48 -21.97
CA SER A 9 23.78 17.71 -22.21
C SER A 9 23.97 16.67 -21.11
N ALA A 10 24.67 15.57 -21.44
CA ALA A 10 24.93 14.48 -20.49
C ALA A 10 25.48 14.96 -19.14
N GLY A 11 26.47 15.87 -19.16
CA GLY A 11 27.04 16.41 -17.92
C GLY A 11 26.01 17.16 -17.06
N ARG A 12 25.15 17.97 -17.67
CA ARG A 12 24.11 18.73 -16.94
C ARG A 12 23.00 17.84 -16.41
N ALA A 13 22.57 16.84 -17.17
CA ALA A 13 21.54 15.89 -16.74
C ALA A 13 22.00 15.12 -15.49
N LEU A 14 23.26 14.65 -15.50
CA LEU A 14 23.79 13.79 -14.44
C LEU A 14 24.12 14.52 -13.12
N LEU A 15 24.13 15.85 -13.10
CA LEU A 15 24.19 16.61 -11.84
C LEU A 15 23.02 16.28 -10.91
N LEU A 16 21.85 15.99 -11.47
CA LEU A 16 20.65 15.69 -10.69
C LEU A 16 20.78 14.39 -9.87
N PRO A 17 21.04 13.21 -10.46
CA PRO A 17 21.26 11.97 -9.71
C PRO A 17 22.50 12.03 -8.82
N THR A 18 23.53 12.81 -9.20
CA THR A 18 24.70 13.05 -8.35
C THR A 18 24.31 13.82 -7.08
N ALA A 19 23.48 14.85 -7.20
CA ALA A 19 22.96 15.59 -6.04
C ALA A 19 22.12 14.72 -5.12
N PHE A 20 21.29 13.81 -5.67
CA PHE A 20 20.55 12.83 -4.86
C PHE A 20 21.48 11.84 -4.15
N ALA A 21 22.53 11.35 -4.82
CA ALA A 21 23.53 10.49 -4.18
C ALA A 21 24.28 11.22 -3.05
N ALA A 22 24.67 12.47 -3.27
CA ALA A 22 25.28 13.30 -2.22
C ALA A 22 24.30 13.53 -1.05
N GLY A 23 23.03 13.77 -1.33
CA GLY A 23 21.97 13.87 -0.32
C GLY A 23 21.84 12.61 0.53
N LEU A 24 21.91 11.42 -0.08
CA LEU A 24 21.92 10.15 0.67
C LEU A 24 23.13 10.02 1.58
N ILE A 25 24.32 10.38 1.10
CA ILE A 25 25.55 10.35 1.91
C ILE A 25 25.39 11.27 3.12
N ILE A 26 24.93 12.51 2.91
CA ILE A 26 24.69 13.47 4.00
C ILE A 26 23.68 12.90 5.00
N VAL A 27 22.52 12.42 4.52
CA VAL A 27 21.48 11.87 5.38
C VAL A 27 21.97 10.64 6.16
N GLY A 28 22.85 9.84 5.57
CA GLY A 28 23.47 8.67 6.19
C GLY A 28 24.51 9.02 7.25
N VAL A 29 25.46 9.92 6.96
CA VAL A 29 26.51 10.31 7.91
C VAL A 29 25.94 11.00 9.14
N LEU A 30 24.79 11.66 9.02
CA LEU A 30 24.07 12.27 10.14
C LEU A 30 23.36 11.24 11.04
N ARG A 31 23.41 9.94 10.74
CA ARG A 31 22.79 8.88 11.56
C ARG A 31 23.79 8.32 12.56
N SER A 32 23.30 8.11 13.78
CA SER A 32 24.02 7.42 14.84
C SER A 32 24.17 5.92 14.57
N GLU A 33 23.23 5.31 13.83
CA GLU A 33 23.20 3.88 13.58
C GLU A 33 24.08 3.45 12.40
N PRO A 34 25.14 2.64 12.62
CA PRO A 34 26.09 2.28 11.57
C PRO A 34 25.47 1.50 10.41
N ALA A 35 24.45 0.67 10.68
CA ALA A 35 23.80 -0.13 9.64
C ALA A 35 23.04 0.76 8.64
N ILE A 36 22.31 1.78 9.14
CA ILE A 36 21.63 2.76 8.30
C ILE A 36 22.67 3.55 7.50
N THR A 37 23.75 4.03 8.11
CA THR A 37 24.81 4.76 7.42
C THR A 37 25.41 3.95 6.28
N ARG A 38 25.73 2.66 6.52
CA ARG A 38 26.22 1.75 5.47
C ARG A 38 25.21 1.55 4.34
N ALA A 39 23.93 1.36 4.66
CA ALA A 39 22.88 1.22 3.66
C ALA A 39 22.77 2.47 2.76
N MET A 40 22.84 3.67 3.35
CA MET A 40 22.79 4.94 2.62
C MET A 40 24.00 5.13 1.71
N ILE A 41 25.20 4.85 2.22
CA ILE A 41 26.45 4.95 1.44
C ILE A 41 26.46 3.95 0.30
N ALA A 42 26.03 2.71 0.55
CA ALA A 42 25.93 1.68 -0.50
C ALA A 42 24.94 2.09 -1.59
N ALA A 43 23.75 2.57 -1.22
CA ALA A 43 22.75 3.07 -2.17
C ALA A 43 23.27 4.26 -2.99
N ALA A 44 23.96 5.20 -2.35
CA ALA A 44 24.62 6.32 -3.04
C ALA A 44 25.72 5.84 -4.00
N GLY A 45 26.54 4.87 -3.57
CA GLY A 45 27.57 4.24 -4.40
C GLY A 45 26.99 3.61 -5.66
N VAL A 46 25.87 2.89 -5.56
CA VAL A 46 25.14 2.33 -6.71
C VAL A 46 24.69 3.44 -7.67
N LEU A 47 24.11 4.54 -7.15
CA LEU A 47 23.72 5.67 -7.99
C LEU A 47 24.92 6.31 -8.70
N LEU A 48 26.03 6.51 -7.99
CA LEU A 48 27.24 7.13 -8.56
C LEU A 48 27.90 6.24 -9.61
N LEU A 49 27.97 4.93 -9.39
CA LEU A 49 28.48 3.98 -10.39
C LEU A 49 27.62 4.02 -11.67
N TRP A 50 26.30 4.09 -11.52
CA TRP A 50 25.39 4.20 -12.66
C TRP A 50 25.51 5.57 -13.35
N VAL A 51 25.70 6.67 -12.60
CA VAL A 51 26.03 7.98 -13.19
C VAL A 51 27.27 7.90 -14.08
N VAL A 52 28.36 7.30 -13.58
CA VAL A 52 29.61 7.15 -14.33
C VAL A 52 29.40 6.32 -15.60
N ALA A 53 28.69 5.19 -15.49
CA ALA A 53 28.38 4.34 -16.63
C ALA A 53 27.53 5.05 -17.68
N LEU A 54 26.49 5.79 -17.25
CA LEU A 54 25.61 6.53 -18.16
C LEU A 54 26.34 7.71 -18.82
N PHE A 55 27.25 8.38 -18.10
CA PHE A 55 28.10 9.43 -18.66
C PHE A 55 29.03 8.88 -19.75
N ALA A 56 29.73 7.78 -19.46
CA ALA A 56 30.64 7.14 -20.41
C ALA A 56 29.91 6.74 -21.70
N ARG A 57 28.71 6.16 -21.56
CA ARG A 57 27.85 5.81 -22.70
C ARG A 57 27.36 7.04 -23.45
N ALA A 58 26.88 8.08 -22.75
CA ALA A 58 26.36 9.27 -23.40
C ALA A 58 27.45 10.06 -24.15
N LYS A 59 28.70 10.01 -23.68
CA LYS A 59 29.85 10.61 -24.36
C LYS A 59 30.19 9.89 -25.67
N SER A 60 30.06 8.56 -25.74
CA SER A 60 30.33 7.83 -26.97
C SER A 60 29.24 8.00 -28.03
N THR A 61 28.00 8.26 -27.61
CA THR A 61 26.84 8.42 -28.50
C THR A 61 26.39 9.87 -28.71
N SER A 62 27.10 10.86 -28.14
CA SER A 62 26.68 12.27 -28.09
C SER A 62 25.22 12.45 -27.71
N SER A 63 24.75 11.66 -26.74
CA SER A 63 23.34 11.65 -26.34
C SER A 63 22.96 12.89 -25.53
N GLU A 64 21.80 13.45 -25.87
CA GLU A 64 21.09 14.43 -25.07
C GLU A 64 20.00 13.74 -24.22
N PHE A 65 19.60 14.42 -23.15
CA PHE A 65 18.60 13.93 -22.22
C PHE A 65 17.51 14.97 -22.01
N GLY A 66 16.26 14.56 -22.17
CA GLY A 66 15.09 15.35 -21.87
C GLY A 66 14.79 15.39 -20.38
N LEU A 67 14.45 16.58 -19.89
CA LEU A 67 13.89 16.80 -18.56
C LEU A 67 12.60 17.60 -18.69
N SER A 68 11.52 17.10 -18.10
CA SER A 68 10.26 17.84 -17.99
C SER A 68 9.72 17.80 -16.57
N VAL A 69 9.07 18.87 -16.13
CA VAL A 69 8.41 18.92 -14.82
C VAL A 69 6.93 18.62 -15.01
N VAL A 70 6.43 17.59 -14.31
CA VAL A 70 5.06 17.09 -14.49
C VAL A 70 4.32 16.98 -13.16
N ALA A 71 3.26 17.77 -13.02
CA ALA A 71 2.26 17.62 -11.96
C ALA A 71 1.07 16.80 -12.49
N ARG A 72 1.08 15.48 -12.20
CA ARG A 72 -0.01 14.55 -12.52
C ARG A 72 -0.99 14.48 -11.36
N LYS A 73 -2.29 14.67 -11.64
CA LYS A 73 -3.36 14.65 -10.63
C LYS A 73 -3.35 13.42 -9.72
N PRO A 74 -3.25 12.19 -10.25
CA PRO A 74 -3.22 10.99 -9.40
C PRO A 74 -2.09 11.03 -8.37
N HIS A 75 -0.90 11.51 -8.76
CA HIS A 75 0.28 11.46 -7.90
C HIS A 75 0.19 12.43 -6.73
N TYR A 76 -0.18 13.71 -6.98
CA TYR A 76 -0.21 14.67 -5.87
C TYR A 76 -1.43 14.47 -4.97
N VAL A 77 -2.58 14.00 -5.50
CA VAL A 77 -3.76 13.69 -4.67
C VAL A 77 -3.46 12.53 -3.72
N GLN A 78 -2.84 11.46 -4.23
CA GLN A 78 -2.46 10.31 -3.40
C GLN A 78 -1.34 10.66 -2.41
N CYS A 79 -0.38 11.49 -2.82
CA CYS A 79 0.64 12.04 -1.92
C CYS A 79 0.01 12.81 -0.76
N THR A 80 -0.93 13.73 -1.03
CA THR A 80 -1.64 14.48 0.01
C THR A 80 -2.40 13.56 0.96
N ALA A 81 -3.15 12.58 0.44
CA ALA A 81 -3.88 11.63 1.27
C ALA A 81 -2.96 10.85 2.23
N GLN A 82 -1.85 10.34 1.71
CA GLN A 82 -0.88 9.59 2.52
C GLN A 82 -0.10 10.47 3.49
N LEU A 83 0.26 11.71 3.11
CA LEU A 83 0.92 12.65 4.02
C LEU A 83 0.03 13.05 5.20
N ILE A 84 -1.28 13.23 4.98
CA ILE A 84 -2.25 13.47 6.07
C ILE A 84 -2.31 12.24 6.99
N LEU A 85 -2.40 11.04 6.39
CA LEU A 85 -2.40 9.78 7.14
C LEU A 85 -1.16 9.63 8.01
N TYR A 86 0.03 9.85 7.44
CA TYR A 86 1.28 9.84 8.18
C TYR A 86 1.30 10.91 9.27
N ALA A 87 0.97 12.17 8.95
CA ALA A 87 0.98 13.25 9.93
C ALA A 87 0.13 12.93 11.16
N TYR A 88 -1.09 12.42 10.95
CA TYR A 88 -1.97 12.01 12.04
C TYR A 88 -1.43 10.80 12.80
N TRP A 89 -1.01 9.76 12.08
CA TRP A 89 -0.50 8.53 12.69
C TRP A 89 0.75 8.78 13.53
N GLY A 90 1.75 9.47 12.98
CA GLY A 90 2.96 9.80 13.69
C GLY A 90 2.77 10.86 14.77
N TYR A 91 1.69 11.65 14.77
CA TYR A 91 1.33 12.50 15.90
C TYR A 91 1.03 11.63 17.14
N HIS A 92 0.24 10.57 16.97
CA HIS A 92 -0.14 9.66 18.04
C HIS A 92 0.89 8.56 18.34
N VAL A 93 1.73 8.20 17.37
CA VAL A 93 2.68 7.09 17.48
C VAL A 93 4.12 7.57 17.25
N PRO A 94 4.88 7.88 18.33
CA PRO A 94 6.24 8.41 18.22
C PRO A 94 7.23 7.51 17.46
N SER A 95 7.10 6.18 17.59
CA SER A 95 7.96 5.23 16.88
C SER A 95 7.83 5.38 15.36
N ILE A 96 6.61 5.59 14.84
CA ILE A 96 6.37 5.84 13.42
C ILE A 96 7.01 7.16 12.96
N ARG A 97 6.91 8.21 13.78
CA ARG A 97 7.54 9.51 13.51
C ARG A 97 9.06 9.41 13.43
N ALA A 98 9.68 8.54 14.21
CA ALA A 98 11.13 8.32 14.20
C ALA A 98 11.64 7.80 12.84
N PHE A 99 10.78 7.16 12.03
CA PHE A 99 11.14 6.65 10.70
C PHE A 99 11.01 7.68 9.57
N TYR A 100 10.44 8.86 9.80
CA TYR A 100 10.28 9.89 8.75
C TYR A 100 11.58 10.26 8.03
N PRO A 101 12.73 10.38 8.72
CA PRO A 101 13.97 10.68 8.02
C PRO A 101 14.44 9.52 7.13
N LEU A 102 14.07 8.28 7.45
CA LEU A 102 14.35 7.12 6.60
C LEU A 102 13.43 7.08 5.38
N ILE A 103 12.15 7.43 5.55
CA ILE A 103 11.21 7.61 4.42
C ILE A 103 11.71 8.73 3.49
N PHE A 104 12.22 9.83 4.05
CA PHE A 104 12.83 10.91 3.27
C PHE A 104 14.04 10.40 2.47
N ALA A 105 14.93 9.62 3.09
CA ALA A 105 16.06 9.03 2.37
C ALA A 105 15.61 8.11 1.22
N GLN A 106 14.55 7.33 1.42
CA GLN A 106 13.94 6.52 0.36
C GLN A 106 13.43 7.38 -0.81
N LEU A 107 12.83 8.55 -0.54
CA LEU A 107 12.43 9.49 -1.59
C LEU A 107 13.64 10.02 -2.37
N VAL A 108 14.71 10.43 -1.67
CA VAL A 108 15.96 10.89 -2.30
C VAL A 108 16.52 9.81 -3.22
N PHE A 109 16.61 8.57 -2.74
CA PHE A 109 17.04 7.43 -3.55
C PHE A 109 16.12 7.20 -4.75
N ALA A 110 14.80 7.22 -4.54
CA ALA A 110 13.82 6.99 -5.59
C ALA A 110 13.92 8.01 -6.73
N TYR A 111 14.15 9.29 -6.42
CA TYR A 111 14.39 10.31 -7.44
C TYR A 111 15.70 10.06 -8.21
N GLY A 112 16.80 9.76 -7.51
CA GLY A 112 18.07 9.41 -8.15
C GLY A 112 17.95 8.19 -9.06
N PHE A 113 17.42 7.10 -8.53
CA PHE A 113 17.24 5.83 -9.24
C PHE A 113 16.30 5.96 -10.44
N SER A 114 15.14 6.59 -10.26
CA SER A 114 14.16 6.75 -11.35
C SER A 114 14.65 7.67 -12.46
N SER A 115 15.44 8.71 -12.15
CA SER A 115 16.06 9.57 -13.17
C SER A 115 17.07 8.81 -14.03
N LEU A 116 17.96 8.04 -13.39
CA LEU A 116 18.95 7.22 -14.08
C LEU A 116 18.29 6.12 -14.93
N LEU A 117 17.28 5.45 -14.39
CA LEU A 117 16.53 4.42 -15.11
C LEU A 117 15.81 5.01 -16.33
N ALA A 118 15.13 6.14 -16.17
CA ALA A 118 14.39 6.78 -17.25
C ALA A 118 15.32 7.26 -18.38
N TRP A 119 16.43 7.92 -18.05
CA TRP A 119 17.41 8.36 -19.04
C TRP A 119 18.15 7.21 -19.71
N SER A 120 18.51 6.17 -18.97
CA SER A 120 19.18 4.98 -19.52
C SER A 120 18.35 4.26 -20.59
N ARG A 121 17.02 4.35 -20.50
CA ARG A 121 16.10 3.62 -21.38
C ARG A 121 15.39 4.48 -22.42
N ARG A 122 14.89 5.65 -22.02
CA ARG A 122 14.02 6.49 -22.86
C ARG A 122 14.64 7.84 -23.22
N HIS A 123 15.80 8.17 -22.66
CA HIS A 123 16.40 9.50 -22.78
C HIS A 123 15.53 10.66 -22.29
N ASP A 124 14.40 10.41 -21.60
CA ASP A 124 13.51 11.44 -21.07
C ASP A 124 13.09 11.10 -19.63
N PHE A 125 13.22 12.08 -18.74
CA PHE A 125 12.84 11.99 -17.34
C PHE A 125 11.78 13.04 -16.99
N GLU A 126 10.72 12.57 -16.33
CA GLU A 126 9.66 13.42 -15.80
C GLU A 126 9.86 13.62 -14.29
N LEU A 127 10.28 14.82 -13.91
CA LEU A 127 10.39 15.23 -12.51
C LEU A 127 9.01 15.65 -11.99
N GLY A 128 8.55 15.03 -10.90
CA GLY A 128 7.26 15.36 -10.30
C GLY A 128 6.93 14.50 -9.09
N PHE A 129 5.66 14.45 -8.70
CA PHE A 129 5.18 13.73 -7.51
C PHE A 129 5.18 12.20 -7.63
N GLY A 130 5.63 11.62 -8.75
CA GLY A 130 5.55 10.18 -8.99
C GLY A 130 6.17 9.29 -7.90
N PRO A 131 7.35 9.64 -7.35
CA PRO A 131 7.96 8.85 -6.28
C PRO A 131 7.20 8.86 -4.95
N PHE A 132 6.51 9.96 -4.61
CA PHE A 132 5.87 10.11 -3.31
C PHE A 132 4.86 8.99 -3.00
N PRO A 133 3.82 8.76 -3.83
CA PRO A 133 2.86 7.69 -3.56
C PRO A 133 3.47 6.29 -3.47
N ILE A 134 4.52 6.02 -4.25
CA ILE A 134 5.18 4.71 -4.27
C ILE A 134 5.90 4.49 -2.94
N ILE A 135 6.73 5.45 -2.52
CA ILE A 135 7.51 5.34 -1.28
C ILE A 135 6.60 5.33 -0.07
N LEU A 136 5.68 6.30 0.03
CA LEU A 136 4.73 6.35 1.14
C LEU A 136 3.87 5.07 1.18
N SER A 137 3.42 4.55 0.04
CA SER A 137 2.67 3.29 0.02
C SER A 137 3.50 2.08 0.46
N ILE A 138 4.76 1.94 0.04
CA ILE A 138 5.61 0.83 0.50
C ILE A 138 5.71 0.87 2.04
N ASN A 139 6.03 2.03 2.59
CA ASN A 139 6.23 2.21 4.03
C ASN A 139 4.93 2.17 4.86
N LEU A 140 3.75 2.21 4.24
CA LEU A 140 2.47 1.99 4.92
C LEU A 140 2.20 0.50 5.19
N PHE A 141 2.97 -0.40 4.58
CA PHE A 141 2.76 -1.84 4.69
C PHE A 141 4.00 -2.61 5.12
N LEU A 142 5.19 -2.14 4.74
CA LEU A 142 6.44 -2.82 5.04
C LEU A 142 7.60 -1.83 5.14
N LEU A 143 8.29 -1.87 6.27
CA LEU A 143 9.51 -1.14 6.52
C LEU A 143 10.50 -2.11 7.16
N PHE A 144 11.73 -2.17 6.65
CA PHE A 144 12.79 -2.96 7.27
C PHE A 144 13.32 -2.30 8.55
N ARG A 145 13.65 -3.12 9.55
CA ARG A 145 14.35 -2.65 10.76
C ARG A 145 15.73 -2.06 10.38
N PRO A 146 16.30 -1.17 11.21
CA PRO A 146 17.55 -0.45 10.90
C PRO A 146 18.71 -1.32 10.40
N GLU A 147 18.90 -2.50 11.00
CA GLU A 147 19.95 -3.45 10.65
C GLU A 147 19.77 -4.11 9.28
N TRP A 148 18.52 -4.19 8.80
CA TRP A 148 18.13 -4.73 7.49
C TRP A 148 17.77 -3.65 6.46
N PHE A 149 17.97 -2.37 6.80
CA PHE A 149 17.44 -1.25 6.03
C PHE A 149 17.93 -1.16 4.57
N HIS A 150 19.05 -1.81 4.22
CA HIS A 150 19.52 -1.90 2.83
C HIS A 150 18.48 -2.56 1.90
N TRP A 151 17.69 -3.52 2.39
CA TRP A 151 16.59 -4.12 1.64
C TRP A 151 15.49 -3.12 1.29
N GLN A 152 15.35 -2.04 2.06
CA GLN A 152 14.41 -0.96 1.75
C GLN A 152 14.75 -0.27 0.42
N PHE A 153 16.03 -0.15 0.06
CA PHE A 153 16.42 0.37 -1.26
C PHE A 153 16.19 -0.64 -2.38
N VAL A 154 16.36 -1.93 -2.08
CA VAL A 154 16.14 -3.02 -3.06
C VAL A 154 14.66 -3.15 -3.41
N ILE A 155 13.75 -3.12 -2.43
CA ILE A 155 12.30 -3.17 -2.68
C ILE A 155 11.84 -1.98 -3.53
N ILE A 156 12.40 -0.79 -3.30
CA ILE A 156 12.14 0.41 -4.11
C ILE A 156 12.66 0.23 -5.54
N ALA A 157 13.91 -0.21 -5.69
CA ALA A 157 14.52 -0.46 -6.99
C ALA A 157 13.69 -1.47 -7.81
N LEU A 158 13.25 -2.56 -7.18
CA LEU A 158 12.36 -3.55 -7.78
C LEU A 158 11.05 -2.93 -8.26
N GLY A 159 10.42 -2.07 -7.47
CA GLY A 159 9.20 -1.36 -7.86
C GLY A 159 9.37 -0.50 -9.12
N TYR A 160 10.47 0.24 -9.21
CA TYR A 160 10.78 1.05 -10.39
C TYR A 160 11.15 0.21 -11.61
N LEU A 161 11.93 -0.85 -11.43
CA LEU A 161 12.27 -1.79 -12.50
C LEU A 161 11.01 -2.47 -13.06
N ALA A 162 10.13 -2.97 -12.18
CA ALA A 162 8.88 -3.59 -12.60
C ALA A 162 7.98 -2.59 -13.35
N LYS A 163 7.81 -1.37 -12.82
CA LYS A 163 7.05 -0.30 -13.48
C LYS A 163 7.60 0.03 -14.88
N GLU A 164 8.92 0.02 -15.01
CA GLU A 164 9.59 0.36 -16.26
C GLU A 164 9.48 -0.79 -17.27
N PHE A 165 9.86 -2.01 -16.88
CA PHE A 165 10.02 -3.15 -17.79
C PHE A 165 8.78 -4.02 -17.97
N ILE A 166 7.91 -4.13 -16.97
CA ILE A 166 6.73 -5.01 -17.02
C ILE A 166 5.50 -4.18 -17.42
N ARG A 167 5.27 -4.14 -18.74
CA ARG A 167 4.24 -3.31 -19.35
C ARG A 167 3.42 -4.10 -20.36
N TRP A 168 2.21 -3.62 -20.62
CA TRP A 168 1.31 -4.15 -21.63
C TRP A 168 0.62 -3.02 -22.40
N GLU A 169 -0.05 -3.37 -23.49
CA GLU A 169 -0.96 -2.47 -24.17
C GLU A 169 -2.32 -2.49 -23.47
N LYS A 170 -2.73 -1.34 -22.93
CA LYS A 170 -4.03 -1.13 -22.31
C LYS A 170 -4.75 -0.02 -23.08
N GLY A 171 -5.63 -0.38 -24.01
CA GLY A 171 -6.39 0.55 -24.87
C GLY A 171 -5.50 1.44 -25.74
N GLY A 172 -4.58 0.82 -26.49
CA GLY A 172 -3.70 1.51 -27.44
C GLY A 172 -2.66 2.42 -26.78
N ARG A 173 -2.39 2.23 -25.48
CA ARG A 173 -1.30 2.90 -24.77
C ARG A 173 -0.53 1.90 -23.92
N SER A 174 0.79 1.98 -23.99
CA SER A 174 1.68 1.23 -23.11
C SER A 174 1.54 1.67 -21.66
N ALA A 175 1.06 0.77 -20.80
CA ALA A 175 0.89 0.98 -19.36
C ALA A 175 1.66 -0.10 -18.58
N HIS A 176 2.09 0.19 -17.36
CA HIS A 176 2.60 -0.85 -16.47
C HIS A 176 1.45 -1.77 -16.04
N ILE A 177 1.77 -3.05 -15.84
CA ILE A 177 0.78 -4.05 -15.42
C ILE A 177 0.47 -3.87 -13.95
N PHE A 178 1.52 -3.86 -13.12
CA PHE A 178 1.39 -3.91 -11.68
C PHE A 178 1.47 -2.55 -11.03
N ASN A 179 0.76 -2.38 -9.92
CA ASN A 179 0.93 -1.19 -9.09
C ASN A 179 2.39 -1.14 -8.58
N PRO A 180 3.12 -0.01 -8.78
CA PRO A 180 4.55 0.07 -8.49
C PRO A 180 4.94 -0.11 -7.02
N SER A 181 4.03 0.09 -6.06
CA SER A 181 4.27 -0.24 -4.65
C SER A 181 3.81 -1.66 -4.30
N SER A 182 2.67 -2.12 -4.83
CA SER A 182 2.11 -3.43 -4.44
C SER A 182 2.92 -4.61 -4.97
N PHE A 183 3.49 -4.51 -6.18
CA PHE A 183 4.30 -5.59 -6.75
C PHE A 183 5.52 -5.94 -5.91
N PRO A 184 6.42 -4.97 -5.60
CA PRO A 184 7.58 -5.29 -4.79
C PRO A 184 7.17 -5.67 -3.35
N LEU A 185 6.09 -5.10 -2.80
CA LEU A 185 5.53 -5.52 -1.51
C LEU A 185 5.14 -7.00 -1.53
N ALA A 186 4.41 -7.47 -2.54
CA ALA A 186 4.00 -8.87 -2.63
C ALA A 186 5.19 -9.83 -2.82
N VAL A 187 6.16 -9.45 -3.66
CA VAL A 187 7.39 -10.24 -3.85
C VAL A 187 8.16 -10.38 -2.53
N PHE A 188 8.39 -9.28 -1.82
CA PHE A 188 9.07 -9.31 -0.53
C PHE A 188 8.24 -10.01 0.55
N SER A 189 6.92 -9.86 0.53
CA SER A 189 6.03 -10.62 1.44
C SER A 189 6.23 -12.11 1.27
N LEU A 190 6.23 -12.61 0.03
CA LEU A 190 6.44 -14.02 -0.26
C LEU A 190 7.83 -14.49 0.19
N VAL A 191 8.88 -13.72 -0.10
CA VAL A 191 10.24 -14.03 0.35
C VAL A 191 10.31 -14.12 1.87
N LEU A 192 9.80 -13.11 2.59
CA LEU A 192 9.83 -13.04 4.06
C LEU A 192 9.04 -14.18 4.73
N ILE A 193 7.92 -14.59 4.13
CA ILE A 193 7.16 -15.76 4.56
C ILE A 193 7.98 -17.03 4.36
N LEU A 194 8.51 -17.24 3.14
CA LEU A 194 9.24 -18.46 2.79
C LEU A 194 10.55 -18.63 3.58
N THR A 195 11.20 -17.53 3.94
CA THR A 195 12.44 -17.56 4.73
C THR A 195 12.21 -17.48 6.23
N GLY A 196 10.98 -17.27 6.70
CA GLY A 196 10.67 -17.11 8.13
C GLY A 196 11.32 -15.88 8.76
N THR A 197 11.55 -14.81 7.99
CA THR A 197 12.30 -13.61 8.45
C THR A 197 11.44 -12.36 8.56
N THR A 198 10.13 -12.51 8.75
CA THR A 198 9.20 -11.37 8.90
C THR A 198 9.63 -10.40 10.01
N ASP A 199 10.22 -10.91 11.08
CA ASP A 199 10.69 -10.12 12.24
C ASP A 199 11.84 -9.16 11.91
N THR A 200 12.48 -9.31 10.75
CA THR A 200 13.44 -8.33 10.21
C THR A 200 12.76 -7.02 9.75
N THR A 201 11.43 -7.00 9.77
CA THR A 201 10.60 -5.86 9.37
C THR A 201 9.74 -5.36 10.52
N LEU A 202 9.21 -4.16 10.34
CA LEU A 202 8.24 -3.52 11.21
C LEU A 202 6.81 -3.73 10.69
N GLY A 203 6.58 -4.70 9.79
CA GLY A 203 5.29 -4.90 9.13
C GLY A 203 4.13 -5.18 10.10
N ILE A 204 4.40 -6.01 11.12
CA ILE A 204 3.43 -6.31 12.19
C ILE A 204 3.17 -5.06 13.04
N GLU A 205 4.23 -4.38 13.49
CA GLU A 205 4.11 -3.12 14.27
C GLU A 205 3.33 -2.05 13.50
N ILE A 206 3.59 -1.90 12.20
CA ILE A 206 2.84 -1.00 11.31
C ILE A 206 1.36 -1.38 11.30
N ALA A 207 1.03 -2.67 11.11
CA ALA A 207 -0.35 -3.13 11.05
C ALA A 207 -1.11 -2.92 12.37
N THR A 208 -0.45 -3.12 13.52
CA THR A 208 -1.09 -3.05 14.84
C THR A 208 -1.13 -1.64 15.43
N THR A 209 -0.18 -0.77 15.11
CA THR A 209 -0.15 0.61 15.63
C THR A 209 -1.05 1.57 14.85
N LEU A 210 -1.58 1.17 13.69
CA LEU A 210 -2.62 1.90 12.98
C LEU A 210 -3.92 2.04 13.82
N PHE A 211 -4.11 1.22 14.84
CA PHE A 211 -5.24 1.30 15.79
C PHE A 211 -5.04 2.33 16.91
N ASN A 212 -3.82 2.85 17.09
CA ASN A 212 -3.53 3.72 18.22
C ASN A 212 -4.14 5.13 18.10
N PRO A 213 -4.15 5.78 16.92
CA PRO A 213 -4.86 7.03 16.74
C PRO A 213 -6.39 6.83 16.85
N PRO A 214 -7.14 7.71 17.52
CA PRO A 214 -8.58 7.61 17.55
C PRO A 214 -9.16 7.83 16.14
N HIS A 215 -10.27 7.16 15.83
CA HIS A 215 -11.05 7.36 14.61
C HIS A 215 -10.26 7.17 13.31
N MET A 216 -9.24 6.30 13.31
CA MET A 216 -8.35 6.12 12.16
C MET A 216 -9.09 5.62 10.91
N HIS A 217 -10.11 4.75 11.04
CA HIS A 217 -10.96 4.36 9.90
C HIS A 217 -11.64 5.57 9.26
N VAL A 218 -12.13 6.52 10.07
CA VAL A 218 -12.77 7.75 9.57
C VAL A 218 -11.76 8.61 8.84
N LEU A 219 -10.56 8.78 9.39
CA LEU A 219 -9.50 9.52 8.70
C LEU A 219 -9.18 8.88 7.33
N ILE A 220 -8.95 7.58 7.29
CA ILE A 220 -8.63 6.84 6.06
C ILE A 220 -9.76 7.00 5.04
N PHE A 221 -11.01 6.88 5.48
CA PHE A 221 -12.19 7.11 4.65
C PHE A 221 -12.17 8.52 4.05
N LEU A 222 -11.98 9.56 4.87
CA LEU A 222 -12.01 10.96 4.44
C LEU A 222 -10.87 11.32 3.48
N VAL A 223 -9.63 10.88 3.76
CA VAL A 223 -8.48 11.18 2.89
C VAL A 223 -8.55 10.46 1.54
N ALA A 224 -9.33 9.37 1.44
CA ALA A 224 -9.54 8.65 0.19
C ALA A 224 -10.61 9.29 -0.72
N LEU A 225 -11.55 10.06 -0.15
CA LEU A 225 -12.68 10.66 -0.91
C LEU A 225 -12.24 11.51 -2.12
N PRO A 226 -11.21 12.38 -2.03
CA PRO A 226 -10.78 13.17 -3.19
C PRO A 226 -10.32 12.30 -4.36
N GLY A 227 -9.58 11.22 -4.08
CA GLY A 227 -9.15 10.27 -5.10
C GLY A 227 -10.33 9.53 -5.72
N MET A 228 -11.28 9.09 -4.90
CA MET A 228 -12.52 8.44 -5.31
C MET A 228 -13.35 9.33 -6.25
N LEU A 229 -13.56 10.59 -5.89
CA LEU A 229 -14.33 11.57 -6.70
C LEU A 229 -13.62 11.90 -8.03
N LEU A 230 -12.30 12.05 -8.02
CA LEU A 230 -11.54 12.47 -9.20
C LEU A 230 -11.28 11.31 -10.19
N PHE A 231 -11.12 10.08 -9.69
CA PHE A 231 -10.67 8.94 -10.50
C PHE A 231 -11.71 7.84 -10.67
N GLY A 232 -12.86 7.90 -9.97
CA GLY A 232 -13.97 6.95 -10.15
C GLY A 232 -13.69 5.55 -9.59
N VAL A 233 -12.81 5.44 -8.60
CA VAL A 233 -12.37 4.15 -8.04
C VAL A 233 -13.23 3.66 -6.86
N THR A 234 -14.27 4.42 -6.49
CA THR A 234 -15.12 4.16 -5.32
C THR A 234 -15.79 2.79 -5.34
N THR A 235 -16.32 2.37 -6.50
CA THR A 235 -17.10 1.12 -6.64
C THR A 235 -16.27 -0.11 -6.30
N MET A 236 -14.96 -0.05 -6.53
CA MET A 236 -14.01 -1.10 -6.17
C MET A 236 -13.82 -1.19 -4.65
N THR A 237 -13.56 -0.07 -3.98
CA THR A 237 -13.42 -0.03 -2.51
C THR A 237 -14.72 -0.44 -1.83
N LEU A 238 -15.85 0.10 -2.29
CA LEU A 238 -17.17 -0.21 -1.77
C LEU A 238 -17.49 -1.70 -1.89
N ALA A 239 -17.26 -2.31 -3.05
CA ALA A 239 -17.50 -3.74 -3.25
C ALA A 239 -16.57 -4.60 -2.37
N ALA A 240 -15.29 -4.23 -2.24
CA ALA A 240 -14.35 -4.93 -1.36
C ALA A 240 -14.78 -4.88 0.11
N ALA A 241 -15.15 -3.69 0.59
CA ALA A 241 -15.56 -3.48 1.97
C ALA A 241 -16.87 -4.21 2.29
N VAL A 242 -17.90 -4.09 1.44
CA VAL A 242 -19.17 -4.80 1.59
C VAL A 242 -18.98 -6.31 1.58
N THR A 243 -18.18 -6.84 0.66
CA THR A 243 -17.89 -8.28 0.59
C THR A 243 -17.25 -8.76 1.88
N THR A 244 -16.25 -8.03 2.37
CA THR A 244 -15.51 -8.38 3.59
C THR A 244 -16.41 -8.32 4.83
N TYR A 245 -17.21 -7.26 4.94
CA TYR A 245 -18.15 -7.08 6.03
C TYR A 245 -19.23 -8.16 6.06
N MET A 246 -19.87 -8.44 4.92
CA MET A 246 -20.92 -9.46 4.82
C MET A 246 -20.39 -10.86 5.11
N PHE A 247 -19.20 -11.20 4.63
CA PHE A 247 -18.55 -12.45 4.98
C PHE A 247 -18.27 -12.52 6.48
N GLY A 248 -17.76 -11.43 7.06
CA GLY A 248 -17.48 -11.34 8.48
C GLY A 248 -18.73 -11.54 9.34
N LEU A 249 -19.86 -10.93 8.97
CA LEU A 249 -21.16 -11.15 9.63
C LEU A 249 -21.60 -12.63 9.54
N ALA A 250 -21.51 -13.22 8.35
CA ALA A 250 -21.85 -14.63 8.16
C ALA A 250 -20.94 -15.56 8.98
N TYR A 251 -19.65 -15.25 9.03
CA TYR A 251 -18.66 -15.99 9.82
C TYR A 251 -18.96 -15.89 11.33
N PHE A 252 -19.26 -14.70 11.82
CA PHE A 252 -19.63 -14.50 13.23
C PHE A 252 -20.93 -15.22 13.58
N ALA A 253 -21.94 -15.14 12.72
CA ALA A 253 -23.21 -15.85 12.91
C ALA A 253 -23.03 -17.38 12.94
N ALA A 254 -22.07 -17.90 12.17
CA ALA A 254 -21.79 -19.34 12.11
C ALA A 254 -20.88 -19.87 13.24
N THR A 255 -19.94 -19.05 13.72
CA THR A 255 -18.88 -19.53 14.63
C THR A 255 -18.89 -18.88 16.02
N GLY A 256 -19.67 -17.82 16.22
CA GLY A 256 -19.66 -17.01 17.45
C GLY A 256 -18.37 -16.21 17.67
N THR A 257 -17.44 -16.20 16.71
CA THR A 257 -16.16 -15.48 16.78
C THR A 257 -15.95 -14.60 15.55
N TYR A 258 -15.10 -13.58 15.66
CA TYR A 258 -14.72 -12.77 14.50
C TYR A 258 -13.65 -13.47 13.66
N LEU A 259 -13.75 -13.33 12.34
CA LEU A 259 -12.72 -13.84 11.43
C LEU A 259 -11.41 -13.08 11.67
N PHE A 260 -11.45 -11.76 11.53
CA PHE A 260 -10.31 -10.94 11.87
C PHE A 260 -10.32 -10.59 13.35
N PHE A 261 -9.14 -10.32 13.85
CA PHE A 261 -8.88 -10.14 15.27
C PHE A 261 -9.44 -8.82 15.84
N ASP A 262 -9.50 -7.75 15.06
CA ASP A 262 -9.76 -6.40 15.55
C ASP A 262 -11.17 -5.89 15.18
N SER A 263 -11.66 -6.18 13.98
CA SER A 263 -12.91 -5.68 13.44
C SER A 263 -13.35 -6.52 12.25
N TYR A 264 -14.58 -6.33 11.74
CA TYR A 264 -14.96 -7.00 10.49
C TYR A 264 -14.10 -6.57 9.30
N ILE A 265 -13.53 -5.36 9.32
CA ILE A 265 -12.55 -4.88 8.34
C ILE A 265 -11.36 -4.25 9.07
N PRO A 266 -10.25 -5.00 9.26
CA PRO A 266 -9.04 -4.49 9.90
C PRO A 266 -8.55 -3.18 9.29
N ILE A 267 -8.03 -2.25 10.10
CA ILE A 267 -7.56 -0.95 9.61
C ILE A 267 -6.53 -1.12 8.50
N ALA A 268 -5.57 -2.04 8.67
CA ALA A 268 -4.54 -2.29 7.66
C ALA A 268 -5.11 -2.83 6.34
N VAL A 269 -6.17 -3.64 6.41
CA VAL A 269 -6.92 -4.12 5.23
C VAL A 269 -7.69 -2.96 4.58
N PHE A 270 -8.30 -2.09 5.40
CA PHE A 270 -9.02 -0.91 4.94
C PHE A 270 -8.11 0.11 4.24
N VAL A 271 -6.89 0.33 4.73
CA VAL A 271 -5.84 1.09 4.01
C VAL A 271 -5.56 0.47 2.64
N GLY A 272 -5.45 -0.86 2.57
CA GLY A 272 -5.30 -1.60 1.31
C GLY A 272 -6.44 -1.32 0.33
N MET A 273 -7.68 -1.43 0.79
CA MET A 273 -8.90 -1.20 0.00
C MET A 273 -9.05 0.24 -0.51
N THR A 274 -8.53 1.22 0.24
CA THR A 274 -8.76 2.66 -0.02
C THR A 274 -7.59 3.36 -0.69
N LEU A 275 -6.35 2.95 -0.41
CA LEU A 275 -5.13 3.67 -0.82
C LEU A 275 -4.11 2.82 -1.61
N LEU A 276 -4.24 1.48 -1.62
CA LEU A 276 -3.33 0.60 -2.36
C LEU A 276 -3.92 0.16 -3.70
N VAL A 277 -5.12 -0.43 -3.69
CA VAL A 277 -5.73 -0.99 -4.91
C VAL A 277 -6.35 0.07 -5.82
N THR A 278 -6.50 1.30 -5.33
CA THR A 278 -7.22 2.41 -5.96
C THR A 278 -6.41 3.21 -6.99
N ASP A 279 -5.27 2.69 -7.45
CA ASP A 279 -4.52 3.31 -8.55
C ASP A 279 -5.27 3.14 -9.88
N PRO A 280 -5.72 4.25 -10.52
CA PRO A 280 -6.51 4.17 -11.75
C PRO A 280 -5.74 3.54 -12.93
N SER A 281 -4.41 3.54 -12.89
CA SER A 281 -3.61 2.95 -13.95
C SER A 281 -3.66 1.42 -13.95
N THR A 282 -3.89 0.81 -12.77
CA THR A 282 -3.86 -0.65 -12.55
C THR A 282 -5.20 -1.23 -12.12
N ALA A 283 -6.28 -0.44 -12.23
CA ALA A 283 -7.66 -0.86 -12.02
C ALA A 283 -8.41 -1.17 -13.34
N PRO A 284 -9.51 -1.96 -13.30
CA PRO A 284 -10.42 -2.14 -14.43
C PRO A 284 -11.02 -0.82 -14.91
N ARG A 285 -11.38 -0.77 -16.20
CA ARG A 285 -11.93 0.42 -16.85
C ARG A 285 -13.44 0.54 -16.66
N THR A 286 -14.14 -0.58 -16.68
CA THR A 286 -15.60 -0.64 -16.57
C THR A 286 -16.04 -0.56 -15.11
N GLU A 287 -17.24 0.00 -14.85
CA GLU A 287 -17.77 0.05 -13.48
C GLU A 287 -18.04 -1.37 -12.93
N SER A 288 -18.64 -2.25 -13.73
CA SER A 288 -18.80 -3.67 -13.33
C SER A 288 -17.47 -4.35 -13.10
N GLY A 289 -16.46 -4.06 -13.93
CA GLY A 289 -15.12 -4.59 -13.72
C GLY A 289 -14.53 -4.15 -12.37
N ARG A 290 -14.73 -2.88 -11.99
CA ARG A 290 -14.30 -2.37 -10.67
C ARG A 290 -15.04 -3.04 -9.51
N VAL A 291 -16.35 -3.28 -9.64
CA VAL A 291 -17.13 -4.04 -8.64
C VAL A 291 -16.60 -5.47 -8.51
N ILE A 292 -16.44 -6.19 -9.63
CA ILE A 292 -15.90 -7.57 -9.62
C ILE A 292 -14.50 -7.60 -9.01
N TYR A 293 -13.63 -6.66 -9.40
CA TYR A 293 -12.30 -6.56 -8.82
C TYR A 293 -12.36 -6.33 -7.31
N GLY A 294 -13.25 -5.46 -6.84
CA GLY A 294 -13.46 -5.23 -5.41
C GLY A 294 -13.91 -6.50 -4.67
N VAL A 295 -14.91 -7.21 -5.20
CA VAL A 295 -15.36 -8.50 -4.66
C VAL A 295 -14.21 -9.51 -4.60
N LEU A 296 -13.47 -9.67 -5.71
CA LEU A 296 -12.33 -10.58 -5.78
C LEU A 296 -11.23 -10.21 -4.79
N TYR A 297 -10.96 -8.91 -4.61
CA TYR A 297 -9.99 -8.46 -3.61
C TYR A 297 -10.43 -8.78 -2.19
N GLY A 298 -11.69 -8.46 -1.81
CA GLY A 298 -12.22 -8.80 -0.49
C GLY A 298 -12.18 -10.30 -0.21
N MET A 299 -12.65 -11.12 -1.16
CA MET A 299 -12.60 -12.58 -1.05
C MET A 299 -11.18 -13.13 -0.98
N ALA A 300 -10.25 -12.60 -1.79
CA ALA A 300 -8.88 -13.04 -1.80
C ALA A 300 -8.15 -12.69 -0.49
N THR A 301 -8.42 -11.52 0.08
CA THR A 301 -7.90 -11.15 1.41
C THR A 301 -8.42 -12.10 2.49
N ILE A 302 -9.72 -12.40 2.50
CA ILE A 302 -10.31 -13.39 3.42
C ILE A 302 -9.68 -14.77 3.25
N ALA A 303 -9.56 -15.24 2.01
CA ALA A 303 -9.01 -16.56 1.71
C ALA A 303 -7.53 -16.65 2.11
N LEU A 304 -6.73 -15.62 1.79
CA LEU A 304 -5.32 -15.58 2.15
C LEU A 304 -5.11 -15.42 3.65
N PHE A 305 -5.96 -14.68 4.35
CA PHE A 305 -5.94 -14.65 5.81
C PHE A 305 -6.09 -16.06 6.40
N GLY A 306 -7.06 -16.84 5.89
CA GLY A 306 -7.26 -18.23 6.28
C GLY A 306 -6.06 -19.12 5.96
N VAL A 307 -5.54 -19.05 4.72
CA VAL A 307 -4.39 -19.85 4.29
C VAL A 307 -3.14 -19.52 5.10
N LEU A 308 -2.84 -18.24 5.33
CA LEU A 308 -1.67 -17.82 6.10
C LEU A 308 -1.77 -18.31 7.55
N ARG A 309 -2.97 -18.22 8.17
CA ARG A 309 -3.19 -18.76 9.51
C ARG A 309 -3.00 -20.28 9.56
N LEU A 310 -3.46 -21.03 8.55
CA LEU A 310 -3.24 -22.48 8.49
C LEU A 310 -1.76 -22.88 8.30
N MET A 311 -0.93 -21.95 7.84
CA MET A 311 0.51 -22.14 7.65
C MET A 311 1.35 -21.53 8.78
N ASP A 312 0.72 -21.05 9.85
CA ASP A 312 1.38 -20.25 10.92
C ASP A 312 2.21 -19.07 10.38
N ALA A 313 1.81 -18.54 9.22
CA ALA A 313 2.45 -17.41 8.58
C ALA A 313 1.79 -16.09 9.03
N PRO A 314 2.55 -14.97 9.09
CA PRO A 314 2.01 -13.68 9.49
C PRO A 314 0.84 -13.23 8.61
N THR A 315 -0.34 -13.12 9.22
CA THR A 315 -1.59 -12.88 8.49
C THR A 315 -1.71 -11.49 7.89
N PHE A 316 -0.92 -10.52 8.37
CA PHE A 316 -0.91 -9.17 7.80
C PHE A 316 -0.43 -9.14 6.33
N TYR A 317 0.05 -10.21 5.72
CA TYR A 317 0.35 -10.20 4.27
C TYR A 317 -0.89 -10.39 3.37
N ASP A 318 -2.04 -10.76 3.94
CA ASP A 318 -3.32 -11.05 3.26
C ASP A 318 -3.81 -9.95 2.31
N LYS A 319 -3.58 -8.68 2.63
CA LYS A 319 -3.93 -7.52 1.78
C LYS A 319 -2.92 -7.22 0.67
N LEU A 320 -1.71 -7.76 0.73
CA LEU A 320 -0.63 -7.43 -0.21
C LEU A 320 -0.54 -8.45 -1.34
N LEU A 321 -0.56 -9.73 -0.99
CA LEU A 321 -0.41 -10.86 -1.90
C LEU A 321 -1.45 -10.92 -3.04
N PRO A 322 -2.74 -10.57 -2.85
CA PRO A 322 -3.71 -10.62 -3.95
C PRO A 322 -3.45 -9.59 -5.06
N VAL A 323 -2.85 -8.43 -4.74
CA VAL A 323 -2.89 -7.26 -5.62
C VAL A 323 -2.24 -7.52 -6.98
N PRO A 324 -1.02 -8.10 -7.08
CA PRO A 324 -0.42 -8.37 -8.38
C PRO A 324 -1.21 -9.39 -9.20
N ILE A 325 -1.80 -10.40 -8.55
CA ILE A 325 -2.64 -11.41 -9.21
C ILE A 325 -3.84 -10.71 -9.84
N LEU A 326 -4.53 -9.85 -9.09
CA LEU A 326 -5.66 -9.09 -9.60
C LEU A 326 -5.25 -8.09 -10.69
N ASN A 327 -4.06 -7.47 -10.58
CA ASN A 327 -3.54 -6.59 -11.63
C ASN A 327 -3.38 -7.33 -12.97
N LEU A 328 -2.96 -8.59 -12.97
CA LEU A 328 -2.89 -9.42 -14.19
C LEU A 328 -4.28 -9.71 -14.77
N LEU A 329 -5.30 -9.82 -13.91
CA LEU A 329 -6.65 -10.18 -14.31
C LEU A 329 -7.49 -9.00 -14.83
N ILE A 330 -7.05 -7.74 -14.71
CA ILE A 330 -7.93 -6.60 -15.02
C ILE A 330 -8.46 -6.59 -16.46
N GLN A 331 -7.64 -6.97 -17.45
CA GLN A 331 -8.09 -7.02 -18.85
C GLN A 331 -9.07 -8.17 -19.08
N MET A 332 -8.90 -9.30 -18.39
CA MET A 332 -9.83 -10.42 -18.45
C MET A 332 -11.16 -10.07 -17.79
N ILE A 333 -11.13 -9.39 -16.65
CA ILE A 333 -12.31 -8.87 -15.95
C ILE A 333 -13.08 -7.91 -16.87
N ASP A 334 -12.40 -6.91 -17.44
CA ASP A 334 -13.04 -5.95 -18.36
C ASP A 334 -13.63 -6.64 -19.61
N ARG A 335 -12.93 -7.62 -20.20
CA ARG A 335 -13.46 -8.40 -21.34
C ARG A 335 -14.68 -9.22 -20.94
N SER A 336 -14.67 -9.82 -19.75
CA SER A 336 -15.75 -10.69 -19.27
C SER A 336 -17.08 -9.96 -19.11
N VAL A 337 -17.05 -8.67 -18.74
CA VAL A 337 -18.26 -7.85 -18.57
C VAL A 337 -18.68 -7.06 -19.82
N THR A 338 -17.80 -6.96 -20.82
CA THR A 338 -18.11 -6.23 -22.07
C THR A 338 -18.56 -7.16 -23.19
N THR A 339 -17.82 -8.24 -23.43
CA THR A 339 -18.06 -9.19 -24.52
C THR A 339 -18.26 -10.63 -24.03
N GLY A 340 -17.88 -10.92 -22.80
CA GLY A 340 -17.89 -12.28 -22.24
C GLY A 340 -19.15 -12.65 -21.44
N PRO A 341 -19.04 -13.69 -20.59
CA PRO A 341 -20.19 -14.34 -19.94
C PRO A 341 -20.87 -13.47 -18.87
N LEU A 342 -20.16 -12.46 -18.34
CA LEU A 342 -20.67 -11.58 -17.29
C LEU A 342 -21.29 -10.29 -17.86
N LYS A 343 -21.54 -10.23 -19.17
CA LYS A 343 -22.15 -9.06 -19.83
C LYS A 343 -23.51 -8.68 -19.25
N THR A 344 -24.26 -9.66 -18.74
CA THR A 344 -25.56 -9.43 -18.07
C THR A 344 -25.42 -8.68 -16.74
N LEU A 345 -24.25 -8.76 -16.09
CA LEU A 345 -23.91 -8.01 -14.87
C LEU A 345 -23.36 -6.60 -15.18
N SER A 346 -23.42 -6.15 -16.43
CA SER A 346 -22.93 -4.83 -16.82
C SER A 346 -23.82 -3.72 -16.25
N LEU A 347 -23.22 -2.90 -15.38
CA LEU A 347 -23.79 -1.71 -14.77
C LEU A 347 -23.65 -0.49 -15.68
N GLU A 348 -23.10 -0.65 -16.89
CA GLU A 348 -22.91 0.47 -17.81
C GLU A 348 -24.24 1.11 -18.24
N ARG A 349 -25.32 0.33 -18.23
CA ARG A 349 -26.69 0.77 -18.51
C ARG A 349 -27.41 1.39 -17.30
N VAL A 350 -26.84 1.27 -16.10
CA VAL A 350 -27.43 1.85 -14.88
C VAL A 350 -27.04 3.32 -14.79
N GLY A 351 -28.04 4.19 -14.56
CA GLY A 351 -27.82 5.62 -14.43
C GLY A 351 -27.34 6.30 -15.72
N THR A 352 -27.78 5.82 -16.90
CA THR A 352 -27.43 6.40 -18.21
C THR A 352 -27.81 7.88 -18.34
N ALA A 353 -28.86 8.31 -17.63
CA ALA A 353 -29.28 9.71 -17.54
C ALA A 353 -28.29 10.61 -16.77
N LEU A 354 -27.38 10.04 -15.96
CA LEU A 354 -26.39 10.78 -15.19
C LEU A 354 -25.09 10.92 -15.97
N SER A 355 -24.50 12.12 -15.91
CA SER A 355 -23.14 12.39 -16.36
C SER A 355 -22.11 11.58 -15.55
N ALA A 356 -20.91 11.38 -16.11
CA ALA A 356 -19.85 10.65 -15.43
C ALA A 356 -19.50 11.23 -14.04
N THR A 357 -19.50 12.56 -13.92
CA THR A 357 -19.27 13.24 -12.64
C THR A 357 -20.38 12.95 -11.63
N GLN A 358 -21.64 13.04 -12.05
CA GLN A 358 -22.79 12.73 -11.18
C GLN A 358 -22.76 11.27 -10.72
N ARG A 359 -22.38 10.32 -11.58
CA ARG A 359 -22.22 8.91 -11.18
C ARG A 359 -21.14 8.73 -10.12
N ARG A 360 -19.99 9.41 -10.25
CA ARG A 360 -18.93 9.35 -9.23
C ARG A 360 -19.39 9.93 -7.90
N VAL A 361 -20.09 11.06 -7.92
CA VAL A 361 -20.68 11.67 -6.71
C VAL A 361 -21.70 10.72 -6.09
N ALA A 362 -22.58 10.10 -6.89
CA ALA A 362 -23.56 9.13 -6.40
C ALA A 362 -22.88 7.90 -5.77
N SER A 363 -21.85 7.33 -6.41
CA SER A 363 -21.08 6.21 -5.84
C SER A 363 -20.38 6.58 -4.54
N VAL A 364 -19.83 7.80 -4.44
CA VAL A 364 -19.21 8.30 -3.20
C VAL A 364 -20.25 8.57 -2.13
N GLY A 365 -21.42 9.11 -2.48
CA GLY A 365 -22.54 9.29 -1.56
C GLY A 365 -23.05 7.97 -1.01
N LEU A 366 -23.25 6.97 -1.87
CA LEU A 366 -23.61 5.61 -1.47
C LEU A 366 -22.54 5.00 -0.55
N TRP A 367 -21.27 5.18 -0.88
CA TRP A 367 -20.18 4.73 -0.02
C TRP A 367 -20.16 5.42 1.34
N GLY A 368 -20.47 6.72 1.41
CA GLY A 368 -20.64 7.42 2.67
C GLY A 368 -21.78 6.88 3.52
N VAL A 369 -22.94 6.62 2.93
CA VAL A 369 -24.08 6.02 3.64
C VAL A 369 -23.72 4.63 4.19
N ILE A 370 -23.10 3.78 3.37
CA ILE A 370 -22.69 2.43 3.80
C ILE A 370 -21.61 2.49 4.88
N PHE A 371 -20.61 3.38 4.74
CA PHE A 371 -19.56 3.52 5.74
C PHE A 371 -20.12 4.01 7.09
N ILE A 372 -21.05 4.97 7.07
CA ILE A 372 -21.77 5.40 8.28
C ILE A 372 -22.56 4.23 8.88
N ALA A 373 -23.23 3.43 8.05
CA ALA A 373 -23.95 2.24 8.52
C ALA A 373 -23.00 1.20 9.16
N PHE A 374 -21.80 0.99 8.58
CA PHE A 374 -20.78 0.13 9.19
C PHE A 374 -20.32 0.68 10.53
N ALA A 375 -20.03 1.98 10.63
CA ALA A 375 -19.59 2.59 11.88
C ALA A 375 -20.69 2.53 12.95
N ALA A 376 -21.94 2.82 12.59
CA ALA A 376 -23.08 2.78 13.52
C ALA A 376 -23.46 1.37 13.99
N ALA A 377 -23.07 0.34 13.24
CA ALA A 377 -23.28 -1.06 13.59
C ALA A 377 -22.06 -1.69 14.30
N ASP A 378 -21.13 -0.85 14.80
CA ASP A 378 -19.83 -1.24 15.36
C ASP A 378 -19.07 -2.19 14.45
N GLY A 379 -19.23 -2.03 13.14
CA GLY A 379 -18.64 -2.88 12.10
C GLY A 379 -17.18 -2.52 11.81
N VAL A 380 -16.88 -1.24 11.95
CA VAL A 380 -15.57 -0.59 11.80
C VAL A 380 -15.46 0.50 12.87
N GLY A 381 -14.25 0.95 13.19
CA GLY A 381 -14.01 1.97 14.22
C GLY A 381 -13.55 1.38 15.56
N ASP A 382 -13.47 2.24 16.56
CA ASP A 382 -12.73 1.99 17.81
C ASP A 382 -13.55 1.20 18.85
N GLU A 383 -14.86 1.10 18.67
CA GLU A 383 -15.78 0.47 19.63
C GLU A 383 -16.07 -1.01 19.32
N HIS A 384 -15.54 -1.54 18.22
CA HIS A 384 -15.79 -2.92 17.81
C HIS A 384 -15.35 -3.91 18.90
N ARG A 385 -16.25 -4.81 19.33
CA ARG A 385 -16.05 -5.74 20.46
C ARG A 385 -14.80 -6.63 20.32
N GLY A 386 -14.44 -7.00 19.10
CA GLY A 386 -13.20 -7.73 18.80
C GLY A 386 -11.91 -7.02 19.22
N GLN A 387 -11.92 -5.71 19.46
CA GLN A 387 -10.72 -5.00 19.95
C GLN A 387 -10.48 -5.20 21.44
N TRP A 388 -11.46 -5.71 22.18
CA TRP A 388 -11.48 -5.68 23.64
C TRP A 388 -11.29 -7.08 24.23
N VAL A 389 -10.34 -7.20 25.16
CA VAL A 389 -10.01 -8.44 25.88
C VAL A 389 -11.24 -9.18 26.45
N PRO A 390 -12.23 -8.51 27.07
CA PRO A 390 -13.39 -9.21 27.65
C PRO A 390 -14.18 -10.08 26.66
N PHE A 391 -14.25 -9.69 25.39
CA PHE A 391 -14.93 -10.49 24.36
C PHE A 391 -14.21 -11.83 24.15
N TRP A 392 -12.89 -11.78 23.94
CA TRP A 392 -12.06 -12.96 23.70
C TRP A 392 -11.99 -13.86 24.93
N GLN A 393 -11.87 -13.28 26.12
CA GLN A 393 -11.84 -14.01 27.37
C GLN A 393 -13.15 -14.77 27.62
N THR A 394 -14.30 -14.12 27.44
CA THR A 394 -15.61 -14.75 27.62
C THR A 394 -15.82 -15.88 26.60
N THR A 395 -15.44 -15.66 25.34
CA THR A 395 -15.66 -16.63 24.26
C THR A 395 -14.69 -17.82 24.37
N CYS A 396 -13.46 -17.59 24.81
CA CYS A 396 -12.51 -18.65 25.14
C CYS A 396 -13.04 -19.53 26.29
N ALA A 397 -13.55 -18.90 27.36
CA ALA A 397 -14.16 -19.62 28.49
C ALA A 397 -15.40 -20.45 28.09
N GLN A 398 -16.07 -20.09 26.99
CA GLN A 398 -17.18 -20.85 26.40
C GLN A 398 -16.73 -22.02 25.52
N GLY A 399 -15.42 -22.29 25.43
CA GLY A 399 -14.85 -23.44 24.73
C GLY A 399 -14.41 -23.17 23.28
N SER A 400 -14.20 -21.90 22.89
CA SER A 400 -13.71 -21.57 21.56
C SER A 400 -12.18 -21.51 21.52
N ASP A 401 -11.53 -22.52 20.92
CA ASP A 401 -10.08 -22.58 20.74
C ASP A 401 -9.54 -21.33 20.02
N ARG A 402 -10.23 -20.90 18.96
CA ARG A 402 -9.87 -19.69 18.21
C ARG A 402 -9.87 -18.45 19.10
N ALA A 403 -10.84 -18.33 19.99
CA ALA A 403 -10.90 -17.19 20.91
C ALA A 403 -9.77 -17.23 21.93
N CYS A 404 -9.33 -18.42 22.36
CA CYS A 404 -8.18 -18.59 23.24
C CYS A 404 -6.87 -18.17 22.55
N ASP A 405 -6.66 -18.57 21.29
CA ASP A 405 -5.49 -18.13 20.51
C ASP A 405 -5.44 -16.59 20.41
N TYR A 406 -6.59 -15.97 20.11
CA TYR A 406 -6.67 -14.53 19.96
C TYR A 406 -6.53 -13.82 21.30
N LEU A 407 -7.02 -14.41 22.39
CA LEU A 407 -6.80 -13.87 23.72
C LEU A 407 -5.30 -13.80 24.04
N ALA A 408 -4.53 -14.85 23.76
CA ALA A 408 -3.09 -14.85 23.98
C ALA A 408 -2.38 -13.73 23.18
N VAL A 409 -2.74 -13.57 21.90
CA VAL A 409 -2.20 -12.51 21.03
C VAL A 409 -2.59 -11.10 21.53
N GLN A 410 -3.83 -10.89 21.99
CA GLN A 410 -4.23 -9.62 22.61
C GLN A 410 -3.39 -9.30 23.85
N GLN A 411 -3.23 -10.29 24.75
CA GLN A 411 -2.49 -10.09 25.99
C GLN A 411 -1.00 -9.82 25.72
N GLN A 412 -0.41 -10.49 24.72
CA GLN A 412 0.95 -10.20 24.28
C GLN A 412 1.09 -8.76 23.77
N ASN A 413 0.23 -8.33 22.84
CA ASN A 413 0.29 -6.98 22.27
C ASN A 413 0.12 -5.89 23.34
N LEU A 414 -0.76 -6.10 24.33
CA LEU A 414 -0.97 -5.16 25.43
C LEU A 414 0.22 -5.16 26.41
N CYS A 415 0.78 -6.32 26.72
CA CYS A 415 1.98 -6.43 27.54
C CYS A 415 3.17 -5.68 26.91
N GLU A 416 3.42 -5.88 25.61
CA GLU A 416 4.48 -5.18 24.86
C GLU A 416 4.28 -3.65 24.84
N ARG A 417 3.03 -3.19 24.97
CA ARG A 417 2.66 -1.76 25.10
C ARG A 417 2.78 -1.24 26.55
N GLY A 418 3.23 -2.07 27.49
CA GLY A 418 3.48 -1.68 28.89
C GLY A 418 2.30 -1.92 29.83
N ALA A 419 1.26 -2.64 29.42
CA ALA A 419 0.15 -2.99 30.31
C ALA A 419 0.55 -4.15 31.25
N GLY A 420 1.04 -3.80 32.44
CA GLY A 420 1.55 -4.80 33.41
C GLY A 420 0.54 -5.88 33.82
N TRP A 421 -0.76 -5.54 33.91
CA TRP A 421 -1.82 -6.52 34.19
C TRP A 421 -1.91 -7.59 33.08
N SER A 422 -1.73 -7.17 31.83
CA SER A 422 -1.81 -8.03 30.66
C SER A 422 -0.60 -8.96 30.55
N CYS A 423 0.58 -8.49 30.97
CA CYS A 423 1.76 -9.35 31.11
C CYS A 423 1.55 -10.50 32.12
N ASN A 424 0.86 -10.23 33.24
CA ASN A 424 0.53 -11.26 34.22
C ASN A 424 -0.44 -12.29 33.62
N GLU A 425 -1.51 -11.83 32.96
CA GLU A 425 -2.48 -12.73 32.30
C GLU A 425 -1.83 -13.56 31.19
N LEU A 426 -0.93 -12.97 30.39
CA LEU A 426 -0.17 -13.71 29.38
C LEU A 426 0.68 -14.82 30.01
N GLY A 427 1.33 -14.54 31.14
CA GLY A 427 2.12 -15.54 31.87
C GLY A 427 1.29 -16.67 32.51
N ILE A 428 -0.03 -16.50 32.63
CA ILE A 428 -0.96 -17.57 33.06
C ILE A 428 -1.41 -18.41 31.85
N LEU A 429 -1.48 -17.80 30.66
CA LEU A 429 -1.91 -18.46 29.42
C LEU A 429 -0.80 -19.30 28.76
N LEU A 430 0.47 -18.94 28.98
CA LEU A 430 1.67 -19.67 28.54
C LEU A 430 2.09 -20.73 29.57
#